data_AF-A0A536JLF6-F1
#
_entry.id   AF-A0A536JLF6-F1
#
_cell.length_a   1.000
_cell.length_b   1.000
_cell.length_c   1.000
_cell.angle_alpha   90.00
_cell.angle_beta   90.00
_cell.angle_gamma   90.00
#
_symmetry.space_group_name_H-M   'P 1'
#
loop_
_entity.id
_entity.type
_entity.pdbx_description
1 polymer ?
#
loop_
_entity_poly.entity_id
_entity_poly.type
_entity_poly.pdbx_seq_one_letter_code
_entity_poly.pdbx_strand_id
1 'polypeptide(L)'
;MTRASRLITAGLLLALALMACGRTSNNTNGPSVGSVYAGRVVQADLGPVVPDATAWWQGPPTFGVRPLNSATRLDQDKFDVTVRFAHAGTREEMRLEYQVWISTAIATAVMDSTKTALGNSLSGAKAGDQVLYYNRNLAGGPAPYANEALVRVGQTVVTIVWTHIDGFASTGSVGKIAVKAAGRLKDSLAGKVQASPAPSPDAMLLAPPGPDLTLLGTARLPVEVVPQILVFSAPADMTKFFHQVGVSDVVYGDYAVNVDTRMEVLTSGFTFASPTGSKEWIDTFYGGSTGLTQGVYLNFESDTGQYVAAFGLGNKGVLMVCKSSASGEEAGRSCESAMVRVIPGWRLALGGA
;
A
#
# COMPACT_ATOMS: atom_id res chain seq x y z
N MET A 1 8.84 43.02 45.11
CA MET A 1 7.47 43.43 44.72
C MET A 1 7.37 43.25 43.20
N THR A 2 6.97 42.09 42.71
CA THR A 2 5.59 41.57 42.52
C THR A 2 4.88 42.10 41.27
N ARG A 3 4.48 41.11 40.45
CA ARG A 3 3.35 41.03 39.49
C ARG A 3 3.58 41.58 38.08
N ALA A 4 3.04 41.00 37.01
CA ALA A 4 2.54 39.66 36.65
C ALA A 4 1.92 39.82 35.24
N SER A 5 2.05 38.79 34.40
CA SER A 5 1.11 38.41 33.33
C SER A 5 1.01 39.30 32.08
N ARG A 6 1.31 38.73 30.90
CA ARG A 6 0.34 37.92 30.13
C ARG A 6 1.02 37.18 28.98
N LEU A 7 0.96 35.85 29.05
CA LEU A 7 1.10 34.93 27.92
C LEU A 7 0.02 35.24 26.88
N ILE A 8 0.40 35.29 25.60
CA ILE A 8 -0.52 35.04 24.48
C ILE A 8 0.00 33.82 23.74
N THR A 9 -0.70 32.73 23.98
CA THR A 9 -0.67 31.47 23.24
C THR A 9 -1.19 31.71 21.83
N ALA A 10 -0.46 31.29 20.81
CA ALA A 10 -1.00 31.03 19.48
C ALA A 10 -0.61 29.60 19.11
N GLY A 11 -1.48 28.66 19.47
CA GLY A 11 -1.37 27.26 19.10
C GLY A 11 -1.63 27.10 17.61
N LEU A 12 -0.68 26.50 16.90
CA LEU A 12 -0.87 26.02 15.54
C LEU A 12 -1.37 24.57 15.63
N LEU A 13 -2.68 24.39 15.48
CA LEU A 13 -3.30 23.10 15.23
C LEU A 13 -2.89 22.63 13.83
N LEU A 14 -1.85 21.78 13.74
CA LEU A 14 -1.58 21.01 12.53
C LEU A 14 -2.53 19.80 12.48
N ALA A 15 -3.70 20.00 11.89
CA ALA A 15 -4.52 18.88 11.41
C ALA A 15 -3.96 18.45 10.04
N LEU A 16 -2.93 17.61 10.03
CA LEU A 16 -2.53 16.89 8.83
C LEU A 16 -3.60 15.82 8.57
N ALA A 17 -4.59 16.18 7.77
CA ALA A 17 -5.41 15.21 7.07
C ALA A 17 -4.57 14.57 5.97
N LEU A 18 -4.79 13.28 5.70
CA LEU A 18 -4.22 12.55 4.56
C LEU A 18 -4.44 13.36 3.26
N MET A 19 -3.42 14.08 2.81
CA MET A 19 -3.44 14.73 1.50
C MET A 19 -2.87 13.75 0.48
N ALA A 20 -3.76 12.97 -0.14
CA ALA A 20 -3.48 12.46 -1.48
C ALA A 20 -3.51 13.68 -2.40
N CYS A 21 -2.33 14.20 -2.78
CA CYS A 21 -2.20 15.32 -3.71
C CYS A 21 -2.36 14.85 -5.16
N GLY A 22 -3.52 14.28 -5.48
CA GLY A 22 -4.02 14.18 -6.85
C GLY A 22 -5.26 15.07 -6.94
N ARG A 23 -5.41 15.87 -8.01
CA ARG A 23 -6.57 16.75 -8.21
C ARG A 23 -7.88 15.98 -7.99
N THR A 24 -8.44 16.08 -6.81
CA THR A 24 -9.77 15.57 -6.47
C THR A 24 -10.75 16.46 -7.21
N SER A 25 -11.51 15.87 -8.14
CA SER A 25 -12.63 16.58 -8.77
C SER A 25 -13.54 17.12 -7.66
N ASN A 26 -14.05 18.34 -7.82
CA ASN A 26 -14.84 19.16 -6.89
C ASN A 26 -16.19 18.55 -6.41
N ASN A 27 -16.31 17.24 -6.25
CA ASN A 27 -17.50 16.61 -5.69
C ASN A 27 -17.23 16.30 -4.20
N THR A 28 -17.60 17.24 -3.33
CA THR A 28 -17.47 17.15 -1.86
C THR A 28 -18.37 16.10 -1.22
N ASN A 29 -19.19 15.38 -2.00
CA ASN A 29 -20.08 14.32 -1.55
C ASN A 29 -19.55 12.94 -1.96
N GLY A 30 -18.85 12.25 -1.06
CA GLY A 30 -18.47 10.85 -1.23
C GLY A 30 -17.26 10.41 -0.40
N PRO A 31 -16.90 9.12 -0.44
CA PRO A 31 -15.69 8.60 0.21
C PRO A 31 -14.43 9.32 -0.26
N SER A 32 -13.55 9.66 0.68
CA SER A 32 -12.17 10.11 0.41
C SER A 32 -11.19 8.93 0.47
N VAL A 33 -10.01 9.08 -0.14
CA VAL A 33 -8.91 8.10 -0.04
C VAL A 33 -8.64 7.76 1.42
N GLY A 34 -8.56 8.79 2.28
CA GLY A 34 -8.28 8.62 3.70
C GLY A 34 -9.37 7.86 4.46
N SER A 35 -10.65 8.12 4.17
CA SER A 35 -11.76 7.37 4.80
C SER A 35 -11.79 5.90 4.32
N VAL A 36 -11.50 5.64 3.04
CA VAL A 36 -11.46 4.25 2.55
C VAL A 36 -10.28 3.50 3.14
N TYR A 37 -9.11 4.12 3.17
CA TYR A 37 -7.93 3.53 3.80
C TYR A 37 -8.13 3.31 5.31
N ALA A 38 -8.79 4.21 6.02
CA ALA A 38 -9.13 4.01 7.44
C ALA A 38 -10.08 2.81 7.66
N GLY A 39 -11.04 2.62 6.75
CA GLY A 39 -12.00 1.52 6.75
C GLY A 39 -11.48 0.20 6.17
N ARG A 40 -10.22 0.12 5.75
CA ARG A 40 -9.65 -1.10 5.17
C ARG A 40 -9.56 -2.24 6.18
N VAL A 41 -9.55 -3.48 5.72
CA VAL A 41 -9.16 -4.65 6.52
C VAL A 41 -7.69 -4.52 6.92
N VAL A 42 -7.39 -4.76 8.20
CA VAL A 42 -6.03 -4.75 8.75
C VAL A 42 -5.64 -6.14 9.26
N GLN A 43 -4.37 -6.34 9.57
CA GLN A 43 -3.84 -7.61 10.07
C GLN A 43 -4.68 -8.24 11.22
N ALA A 44 -5.08 -7.41 12.20
CA ALA A 44 -5.87 -7.87 13.35
C ALA A 44 -7.26 -8.42 12.96
N ASP A 45 -7.76 -8.09 11.78
CA ASP A 45 -9.05 -8.57 11.29
C ASP A 45 -8.96 -9.97 10.65
N LEU A 46 -7.75 -10.44 10.31
CA LEU A 46 -7.54 -11.77 9.72
C LEU A 46 -7.60 -12.90 10.75
N GLY A 47 -7.15 -12.62 11.99
CA GLY A 47 -7.12 -13.58 13.12
C GLY A 47 -8.37 -14.46 13.26
N PRO A 48 -9.58 -13.88 13.26
CA PRO A 48 -10.83 -14.63 13.41
C PRO A 48 -11.29 -15.40 12.17
N VAL A 49 -10.61 -15.22 11.03
CA VAL A 49 -11.16 -15.57 9.71
C VAL A 49 -10.24 -16.47 8.89
N VAL A 50 -8.93 -16.31 9.06
CA VAL A 50 -7.91 -16.97 8.27
C VAL A 50 -7.14 -17.96 9.16
N PRO A 51 -6.96 -19.23 8.74
CA PRO A 51 -6.06 -20.16 9.41
C PRO A 51 -4.65 -19.56 9.53
N ASP A 52 -3.95 -19.85 10.62
CA ASP A 52 -2.57 -19.40 10.83
C ASP A 52 -2.36 -17.90 10.60
N ALA A 53 -3.30 -17.07 11.06
CA ALA A 53 -3.30 -15.62 10.80
C ALA A 53 -2.01 -14.88 11.20
N THR A 54 -1.18 -15.45 12.08
CA THR A 54 0.16 -14.91 12.41
C THR A 54 1.18 -15.09 11.29
N ALA A 55 0.96 -16.04 10.39
CA ALA A 55 1.75 -16.24 9.18
C ALA A 55 1.31 -15.32 8.04
N TRP A 56 0.11 -14.73 8.09
CA TRP A 56 -0.32 -13.75 7.08
C TRP A 56 0.27 -12.39 7.40
N TRP A 57 1.01 -11.79 6.48
CA TRP A 57 1.65 -10.50 6.71
C TRP A 57 1.05 -9.45 5.78
N GLN A 58 0.75 -8.28 6.34
CA GLN A 58 0.26 -7.16 5.57
C GLN A 58 1.35 -6.67 4.61
N GLY A 59 1.00 -6.53 3.33
CA GLY A 59 1.82 -5.90 2.30
C GLY A 59 1.61 -4.39 2.21
N PRO A 60 2.40 -3.70 1.37
CA PRO A 60 2.21 -2.27 1.11
C PRO A 60 0.83 -2.03 0.46
N PRO A 61 0.10 -0.99 0.89
CA PRO A 61 -1.09 -0.56 0.19
C PRO A 61 -0.71 0.03 -1.18
N THR A 62 -1.64 0.09 -2.11
CA THR A 62 -1.55 0.94 -3.31
C THR A 62 -2.68 1.96 -3.24
N PHE A 63 -2.36 3.22 -3.47
CA PHE A 63 -3.32 4.33 -3.60
C PHE A 63 -3.50 4.63 -5.08
N GLY A 64 -4.45 3.96 -5.72
CA GLY A 64 -4.76 4.11 -7.13
C GLY A 64 -5.45 5.44 -7.44
N VAL A 65 -4.68 6.52 -7.39
CA VAL A 65 -5.12 7.89 -7.70
C VAL A 65 -4.44 8.33 -9.00
N ARG A 66 -5.13 9.09 -9.84
CA ARG A 66 -4.51 9.70 -11.02
C ARG A 66 -3.30 10.55 -10.57
N PRO A 67 -2.14 10.44 -11.25
CA PRO A 67 -1.99 9.96 -12.62
C PRO A 67 -1.80 8.45 -12.80
N LEU A 68 -1.63 7.66 -11.71
CA LEU A 68 -1.38 6.22 -11.82
C LEU A 68 -2.46 5.53 -12.67
N ASN A 69 -2.02 4.76 -13.67
CA ASN A 69 -2.86 4.05 -14.63
C ASN A 69 -3.89 4.92 -15.36
N SER A 70 -3.67 6.23 -15.45
CA SER A 70 -4.65 7.16 -16.01
C SER A 70 -5.13 6.80 -17.42
N ALA A 71 -4.29 6.16 -18.24
CA ALA A 71 -4.65 5.71 -19.59
C ALA A 71 -5.64 4.53 -19.62
N THR A 72 -5.67 3.69 -18.58
CA THR A 72 -6.54 2.50 -18.50
C THR A 72 -7.70 2.67 -17.53
N ARG A 73 -7.69 3.73 -16.71
CA ARG A 73 -8.79 4.03 -15.78
C ARG A 73 -9.97 4.64 -16.50
N LEU A 74 -11.17 4.16 -16.16
CA LEU A 74 -12.42 4.74 -16.62
C LEU A 74 -12.64 6.13 -15.98
N ASP A 75 -13.30 7.05 -16.68
CA ASP A 75 -13.65 8.37 -16.13
C ASP A 75 -14.58 8.29 -14.91
N GLN A 76 -15.34 7.20 -14.82
CA GLN A 76 -16.26 6.93 -13.71
C GLN A 76 -15.57 6.36 -12.46
N ASP A 77 -14.30 5.97 -12.59
CA ASP A 77 -13.45 5.53 -11.49
C ASP A 77 -12.76 6.76 -10.86
N LYS A 78 -13.09 7.03 -9.60
CA LYS A 78 -12.51 8.15 -8.84
C LYS A 78 -11.09 7.80 -8.37
N PHE A 79 -10.97 6.68 -7.67
CA PHE A 79 -9.73 6.13 -7.13
C PHE A 79 -9.99 4.72 -6.59
N ASP A 80 -8.91 3.99 -6.31
CA ASP A 80 -8.95 2.78 -5.48
C ASP A 80 -7.92 2.82 -4.36
N VAL A 81 -8.18 2.03 -3.33
CA VAL A 81 -7.19 1.70 -2.30
C VAL A 81 -7.07 0.19 -2.29
N THR A 82 -5.89 -0.33 -2.59
CA THR A 82 -5.62 -1.77 -2.54
C THR A 82 -4.80 -2.11 -1.31
N VAL A 83 -5.22 -3.13 -0.56
CA VAL A 83 -4.41 -3.76 0.50
C VAL A 83 -4.12 -5.20 0.13
N ARG A 84 -2.99 -5.69 0.61
CA ARG A 84 -2.50 -7.03 0.31
C ARG A 84 -2.08 -7.71 1.61
N PHE A 85 -2.24 -9.01 1.65
CA PHE A 85 -1.68 -9.88 2.66
C PHE A 85 -1.05 -11.07 1.95
N ALA A 86 0.14 -11.46 2.38
CA ALA A 86 0.81 -12.64 1.84
C ALA A 86 1.10 -13.61 2.99
N HIS A 87 0.98 -14.90 2.73
CA HIS A 87 1.33 -15.91 3.71
C HIS A 87 2.85 -16.10 3.76
N ALA A 88 3.46 -15.87 4.92
CA ALA A 88 4.85 -16.17 5.20
C ALA A 88 5.06 -17.69 5.14
N GLY A 89 5.73 -18.16 4.10
CA GLY A 89 6.07 -19.59 3.91
C GLY A 89 5.27 -20.31 2.82
N THR A 90 4.22 -19.71 2.28
CA THR A 90 3.53 -20.23 1.09
C THR A 90 3.48 -19.16 0.01
N ARG A 91 2.84 -19.46 -1.13
CA ARG A 91 2.61 -18.50 -2.22
C ARG A 91 1.17 -18.01 -2.26
N GLU A 92 0.43 -18.20 -1.17
CA GLU A 92 -0.95 -17.72 -1.03
C GLU A 92 -0.97 -16.22 -0.73
N GLU A 93 -1.91 -15.53 -1.36
CA GLU A 93 -2.09 -14.09 -1.24
C GLU A 93 -3.56 -13.74 -1.08
N MET A 94 -3.82 -12.66 -0.36
CA MET A 94 -5.14 -12.05 -0.25
C MET A 94 -5.02 -10.59 -0.65
N ARG A 95 -5.80 -10.18 -1.64
CA ARG A 95 -5.88 -8.81 -2.14
C ARG A 95 -7.29 -8.28 -1.91
N LEU A 96 -7.40 -7.10 -1.32
CA LEU A 96 -8.66 -6.37 -1.22
C LEU A 96 -8.50 -5.02 -1.92
N GLU A 97 -9.21 -4.83 -3.01
CA GLU A 97 -9.24 -3.58 -3.78
C GLU A 97 -10.54 -2.85 -3.49
N TYR A 98 -10.44 -1.64 -2.94
CA TYR A 98 -11.57 -0.79 -2.59
C TYR A 98 -11.73 0.28 -3.67
N GLN A 99 -12.43 -0.05 -4.75
CA GLN A 99 -12.63 0.86 -5.87
C GLN A 99 -13.83 1.78 -5.64
N VAL A 100 -13.62 3.09 -5.76
CA VAL A 100 -14.65 4.11 -5.54
C VAL A 100 -15.12 4.68 -6.87
N TRP A 101 -16.42 4.53 -7.11
CA TRP A 101 -17.07 5.03 -8.31
C TRP A 101 -17.67 6.42 -8.09
N ILE A 102 -17.94 7.13 -9.18
CA ILE A 102 -18.56 8.46 -9.10
C ILE A 102 -19.94 8.46 -8.45
N SER A 103 -20.68 7.34 -8.49
CA SER A 103 -22.00 7.20 -7.88
C SER A 103 -22.33 5.75 -7.51
N THR A 104 -23.32 5.59 -6.62
CA THR A 104 -23.87 4.27 -6.23
C THR A 104 -24.48 3.54 -7.43
N ALA A 105 -25.10 4.28 -8.36
CA ALA A 105 -25.71 3.69 -9.55
C ALA A 105 -24.65 3.03 -10.46
N ILE A 106 -23.49 3.68 -10.63
CA ILE A 106 -22.37 3.08 -11.37
C ILE A 106 -21.83 1.86 -10.62
N ALA A 107 -21.63 1.95 -9.30
CA ALA A 107 -21.18 0.81 -8.50
C ALA A 107 -22.15 -0.39 -8.60
N THR A 108 -23.46 -0.16 -8.62
CA THR A 108 -24.47 -1.21 -8.87
C THR A 108 -24.36 -1.80 -10.27
N ALA A 109 -24.22 -0.95 -11.30
CA ALA A 109 -24.07 -1.42 -12.67
C ALA A 109 -22.82 -2.30 -12.85
N VAL A 110 -21.72 -1.98 -12.16
CA VAL A 110 -20.50 -2.81 -12.13
C VAL A 110 -20.79 -4.18 -11.52
N MET A 111 -21.50 -4.25 -10.38
CA MET A 111 -21.90 -5.52 -9.78
C MET A 111 -22.76 -6.37 -10.73
N ASP A 112 -23.75 -5.75 -11.37
CA ASP A 112 -24.67 -6.43 -12.28
C ASP A 112 -23.95 -6.90 -13.57
N SER A 113 -23.03 -6.09 -14.08
CA SER A 113 -22.17 -6.44 -15.21
C SER A 113 -21.26 -7.62 -14.86
N THR A 114 -20.62 -7.62 -13.69
CA THR A 114 -19.80 -8.75 -13.23
C THR A 114 -20.63 -10.02 -13.09
N LYS A 115 -21.85 -9.92 -12.52
CA LYS A 115 -22.77 -11.06 -12.43
C LYS A 115 -23.16 -11.60 -13.80
N THR A 116 -23.37 -10.72 -14.77
CA THR A 116 -23.68 -11.12 -16.14
C THR A 116 -22.49 -11.82 -16.80
N ALA A 117 -21.28 -11.31 -16.60
CA ALA A 117 -20.05 -11.84 -17.21
C ALA A 117 -19.60 -13.17 -16.58
N LEU A 118 -19.69 -13.31 -15.26
CA LEU A 118 -19.20 -14.49 -14.52
C LEU A 118 -20.31 -15.51 -14.22
N GLY A 119 -21.56 -15.17 -14.54
CA GLY A 119 -22.72 -16.01 -14.25
C GLY A 119 -23.19 -15.93 -12.79
N ASN A 120 -23.94 -16.96 -12.39
CA ASN A 120 -24.58 -17.00 -11.08
C ASN A 120 -23.55 -17.02 -9.95
N SER A 121 -23.69 -16.05 -9.03
CA SER A 121 -22.94 -16.03 -7.78
C SER A 121 -23.19 -17.28 -6.97
N LEU A 122 -22.14 -17.79 -6.33
CA LEU A 122 -22.24 -18.83 -5.30
C LEU A 122 -22.99 -18.30 -4.07
N SER A 123 -23.58 -19.22 -3.32
CA SER A 123 -24.17 -18.92 -2.01
C SER A 123 -23.09 -18.61 -0.97
N GLY A 124 -23.32 -17.57 -0.17
CA GLY A 124 -22.38 -17.12 0.87
C GLY A 124 -23.02 -16.12 1.83
N ALA A 125 -22.21 -15.60 2.75
CA ALA A 125 -22.65 -14.63 3.75
C ALA A 125 -23.15 -13.33 3.08
N LYS A 126 -24.17 -12.68 3.64
CA LYS A 126 -24.55 -11.34 3.18
C LYS A 126 -23.52 -10.32 3.67
N ALA A 127 -23.03 -9.47 2.78
CA ALA A 127 -22.10 -8.39 3.10
C ALA A 127 -22.47 -7.12 2.31
N GLY A 128 -22.19 -5.96 2.90
CA GLY A 128 -22.46 -4.68 2.26
C GLY A 128 -23.95 -4.45 1.93
N ASP A 129 -24.19 -3.82 0.80
CA ASP A 129 -25.52 -3.59 0.22
C ASP A 129 -25.84 -4.63 -0.86
N GLN A 130 -24.81 -5.17 -1.51
CA GLN A 130 -24.86 -6.24 -2.50
C GLN A 130 -23.55 -7.04 -2.42
N VAL A 131 -23.61 -8.36 -2.60
CA VAL A 131 -22.42 -9.22 -2.61
C VAL A 131 -22.53 -10.30 -3.66
N LEU A 132 -21.40 -10.64 -4.29
CA LEU A 132 -21.24 -11.75 -5.21
C LEU A 132 -20.04 -12.59 -4.80
N TYR A 133 -20.11 -13.90 -5.03
CA TYR A 133 -19.07 -14.87 -4.72
C TYR A 133 -18.76 -15.75 -5.93
N TYR A 134 -17.48 -15.92 -6.22
CA TYR A 134 -16.99 -16.74 -7.34
C TYR A 134 -15.76 -17.54 -6.93
N ASN A 135 -15.58 -18.67 -7.61
CA ASN A 135 -14.33 -19.42 -7.60
C ASN A 135 -13.72 -19.30 -8.99
N ARG A 136 -12.45 -18.89 -9.07
CA ARG A 136 -11.73 -18.74 -10.34
C ARG A 136 -10.44 -19.55 -10.32
N ASN A 137 -10.22 -20.32 -11.37
CA ASN A 137 -8.88 -20.82 -11.67
C ASN A 137 -8.10 -19.70 -12.36
N LEU A 138 -7.07 -19.20 -11.70
CA LEU A 138 -6.10 -18.29 -12.29
C LEU A 138 -5.22 -19.12 -13.24
N ALA A 139 -5.01 -18.60 -14.45
CA ALA A 139 -4.17 -19.27 -15.43
C ALA A 139 -2.70 -19.16 -14.98
N GLY A 140 -2.16 -20.27 -14.45
CA GLY A 140 -0.78 -20.34 -13.98
C GLY A 140 -0.55 -19.72 -12.60
N GLY A 141 0.70 -19.79 -12.15
CA GLY A 141 1.14 -19.33 -10.84
C GLY A 141 1.09 -20.42 -9.75
N PRO A 142 1.81 -20.20 -8.64
CA PRO A 142 1.96 -21.20 -7.57
C PRO A 142 0.72 -21.36 -6.67
N ALA A 143 -0.24 -20.43 -6.72
CA ALA A 143 -1.52 -20.49 -6.00
C ALA A 143 -2.70 -20.22 -6.96
N PRO A 144 -3.07 -21.21 -7.80
CA PRO A 144 -3.98 -20.97 -8.92
C PRO A 144 -5.47 -20.90 -8.53
N TYR A 145 -5.86 -21.35 -7.35
CA TYR A 145 -7.26 -21.40 -6.94
C TYR A 145 -7.65 -20.11 -6.22
N ALA A 146 -8.43 -19.24 -6.86
CA ALA A 146 -8.89 -17.98 -6.28
C ALA A 146 -10.34 -18.04 -5.83
N ASN A 147 -10.60 -17.74 -4.57
CA ASN A 147 -11.92 -17.34 -4.09
C ASN A 147 -12.05 -15.83 -4.25
N GLU A 148 -13.12 -15.39 -4.91
CA GLU A 148 -13.40 -13.99 -5.17
C GLU A 148 -14.72 -13.59 -4.52
N ALA A 149 -14.72 -12.45 -3.83
CA ALA A 149 -15.94 -11.80 -3.37
C ALA A 149 -15.96 -10.34 -3.81
N LEU A 150 -17.08 -9.90 -4.40
CA LEU A 150 -17.32 -8.50 -4.71
C LEU A 150 -18.38 -7.98 -3.76
N VAL A 151 -18.09 -6.91 -3.02
CA VAL A 151 -19.00 -6.34 -2.03
C VAL A 151 -19.22 -4.87 -2.31
N ARG A 152 -20.47 -4.47 -2.57
CA ARG A 152 -20.82 -3.06 -2.75
C ARG A 152 -21.20 -2.42 -1.42
N VAL A 153 -20.65 -1.24 -1.12
CA VAL A 153 -21.04 -0.36 -0.01
C VAL A 153 -21.16 1.06 -0.55
N GLY A 154 -22.39 1.51 -0.78
CA GLY A 154 -22.64 2.81 -1.43
C GLY A 154 -21.94 2.91 -2.79
N GLN A 155 -21.03 3.87 -2.92
CA GLN A 155 -20.22 4.14 -4.13
C GLN A 155 -19.00 3.23 -4.28
N THR A 156 -18.67 2.42 -3.27
CA THR A 156 -17.46 1.58 -3.25
C THR A 156 -17.80 0.14 -3.60
N VAL A 157 -17.02 -0.47 -4.48
CA VAL A 157 -16.99 -1.92 -4.69
C VAL A 157 -15.67 -2.45 -4.12
N VAL A 158 -15.77 -3.38 -3.17
CA VAL A 158 -14.62 -4.06 -2.59
C VAL A 158 -14.46 -5.40 -3.29
N THR A 159 -13.40 -5.56 -4.06
CA THR A 159 -13.03 -6.82 -4.71
C THR A 159 -12.01 -7.53 -3.85
N ILE A 160 -12.39 -8.69 -3.32
CA ILE A 160 -11.56 -9.54 -2.47
C ILE A 160 -11.16 -10.73 -3.30
N VAL A 161 -9.86 -10.95 -3.47
CA VAL A 161 -9.30 -12.14 -4.12
C VAL A 161 -8.39 -12.83 -3.12
N TRP A 162 -8.66 -14.09 -2.82
CA TRP A 162 -7.85 -14.93 -1.95
C TRP A 162 -7.39 -16.16 -2.72
N THR A 163 -6.09 -16.28 -2.94
CA THR A 163 -5.47 -17.37 -3.70
C THR A 163 -5.01 -18.50 -2.79
N HIS A 164 -5.11 -19.72 -3.33
CA HIS A 164 -4.82 -20.97 -2.64
C HIS A 164 -4.03 -21.92 -3.54
N ILE A 165 -3.19 -22.75 -2.90
CA ILE A 165 -2.33 -23.73 -3.60
C ILE A 165 -3.10 -25.03 -3.89
N ASP A 166 -3.79 -25.57 -2.88
CA ASP A 166 -4.30 -26.95 -2.91
C ASP A 166 -5.80 -27.07 -3.29
N GLY A 167 -6.47 -25.96 -3.53
CA GLY A 167 -7.88 -25.92 -3.93
C GLY A 167 -8.62 -24.68 -3.45
N PHE A 168 -9.88 -24.52 -3.83
CA PHE A 168 -10.70 -23.41 -3.35
C PHE A 168 -10.98 -23.54 -1.85
N ALA A 169 -10.83 -22.45 -1.10
CA ALA A 169 -11.41 -22.34 0.22
C ALA A 169 -12.95 -22.33 0.15
N SER A 170 -13.58 -22.52 1.31
CA SER A 170 -15.04 -22.41 1.42
C SER A 170 -15.50 -20.98 1.14
N THR A 171 -16.68 -20.83 0.51
CA THR A 171 -17.32 -19.52 0.35
C THR A 171 -17.62 -18.85 1.71
N GLY A 172 -17.75 -19.64 2.78
CA GLY A 172 -17.86 -19.14 4.14
C GLY A 172 -16.62 -18.39 4.62
N SER A 173 -15.42 -18.83 4.24
CA SER A 173 -14.14 -18.20 4.64
C SER A 173 -13.99 -16.82 3.99
N VAL A 174 -14.12 -16.72 2.66
CA VAL A 174 -14.09 -15.42 1.96
C VAL A 174 -15.28 -14.54 2.37
N GLY A 175 -16.45 -15.14 2.68
CA GLY A 175 -17.62 -14.43 3.16
C GLY A 175 -17.42 -13.72 4.50
N LYS A 176 -16.63 -14.30 5.41
CA LYS A 176 -16.26 -13.63 6.67
C LYS A 176 -15.39 -12.39 6.40
N ILE A 177 -14.43 -12.46 5.48
CA ILE A 177 -13.62 -11.29 5.07
C ILE A 177 -14.51 -10.24 4.40
N ALA A 178 -15.44 -10.65 3.54
CA ALA A 178 -16.41 -9.77 2.90
C ALA A 178 -17.28 -8.99 3.90
N VAL A 179 -17.82 -9.67 4.91
CA VAL A 179 -18.58 -9.04 6.01
C VAL A 179 -17.71 -8.04 6.76
N LYS A 180 -16.47 -8.42 7.07
CA LYS A 180 -15.52 -7.59 7.80
C LYS A 180 -15.14 -6.33 7.03
N ALA A 181 -14.79 -6.48 5.76
CA ALA A 181 -14.44 -5.37 4.87
C ALA A 181 -15.61 -4.39 4.74
N ALA A 182 -16.83 -4.90 4.54
CA ALA A 182 -18.02 -4.06 4.48
C ALA A 182 -18.32 -3.33 5.79
N GLY A 183 -18.20 -4.03 6.93
CA GLY A 183 -18.43 -3.45 8.25
C GLY A 183 -17.48 -2.30 8.55
N ARG A 184 -16.17 -2.52 8.38
CA ARG A 184 -15.15 -1.49 8.62
C ARG A 184 -15.30 -0.29 7.70
N LEU A 185 -15.63 -0.53 6.43
CA LEU A 185 -15.88 0.54 5.48
C LEU A 185 -17.12 1.35 5.89
N LYS A 186 -18.23 0.69 6.26
CA LYS A 186 -19.43 1.38 6.78
C LYS A 186 -19.13 2.21 8.03
N ASP A 187 -18.37 1.67 8.98
CA ASP A 187 -18.01 2.38 10.20
C ASP A 187 -17.09 3.57 9.93
N SER A 188 -16.12 3.44 9.02
CA SER A 188 -15.25 4.56 8.66
C SER A 188 -15.97 5.65 7.88
N LEU A 189 -16.84 5.29 6.94
CA LEU A 189 -17.67 6.26 6.20
C LEU A 189 -18.68 6.97 7.11
N ALA A 190 -19.09 6.33 8.21
CA ALA A 190 -19.89 6.95 9.27
C ALA A 190 -19.07 7.77 10.29
N GLY A 191 -17.75 7.91 10.09
CA GLY A 191 -16.85 8.66 10.96
C GLY A 191 -16.52 7.98 12.30
N LYS A 192 -16.87 6.69 12.47
CA LYS A 192 -16.60 5.93 13.70
C LYS A 192 -15.18 5.40 13.79
N VAL A 193 -14.48 5.35 12.65
CA VAL A 193 -13.08 4.90 12.57
C VAL A 193 -12.25 6.06 12.04
N GLN A 194 -11.25 6.47 12.83
CA GLN A 194 -10.28 7.47 12.38
C GLN A 194 -9.16 6.82 11.58
N ALA A 195 -8.59 7.59 10.65
CA ALA A 195 -7.41 7.18 9.91
C ALA A 195 -6.27 6.89 10.88
N SER A 196 -5.77 5.64 10.86
CA SER A 196 -4.65 5.19 11.66
C SER A 196 -3.64 4.41 10.80
N PRO A 197 -2.33 4.66 11.00
CA PRO A 197 -1.77 5.66 11.91
C PRO A 197 -1.91 7.09 11.36
N ALA A 198 -1.80 8.08 12.25
CA ALA A 198 -1.68 9.50 11.88
C ALA A 198 -0.58 9.69 10.82
N PRO A 199 -0.70 10.67 9.90
CA PRO A 199 0.34 10.93 8.91
C PRO A 199 1.70 11.09 9.58
N SER A 200 2.71 10.45 8.99
CA SER A 200 4.06 10.52 9.53
C SER A 200 4.58 11.97 9.46
N PRO A 201 5.08 12.53 10.56
CA PRO A 201 5.53 13.93 10.61
C PRO A 201 6.89 14.16 9.95
N ASP A 202 7.64 13.12 9.58
CA ASP A 202 8.99 13.26 9.03
C ASP A 202 8.95 13.33 7.49
N ALA A 203 8.61 14.50 6.96
CA ALA A 203 8.55 14.77 5.52
C ALA A 203 9.88 14.52 4.80
N MET A 204 11.00 14.48 5.53
CA MET A 204 12.34 14.19 5.00
C MET A 204 12.48 12.72 4.60
N LEU A 205 11.65 11.85 5.16
CA LEU A 205 11.54 10.43 4.83
C LEU A 205 10.56 10.14 3.68
N LEU A 206 10.06 11.19 3.01
CA LEU A 206 9.31 11.11 1.75
C LEU A 206 10.14 11.73 0.63
N ALA A 207 9.83 11.35 -0.62
CA ALA A 207 10.54 11.87 -1.78
C ALA A 207 10.34 13.40 -1.84
N PRO A 208 11.41 14.18 -2.03
CA PRO A 208 11.27 15.61 -2.23
C PRO A 208 10.35 15.91 -3.42
N PRO A 209 9.52 16.97 -3.35
CA PRO A 209 8.70 17.39 -4.48
C PRO A 209 9.57 17.65 -5.72
N GLY A 210 9.16 17.13 -6.88
CA GLY A 210 9.92 17.23 -8.11
C GLY A 210 9.11 16.79 -9.34
N PRO A 211 9.69 16.89 -10.54
CA PRO A 211 8.99 16.58 -11.79
C PRO A 211 8.86 15.09 -12.07
N ASP A 212 9.60 14.23 -11.36
CA ASP A 212 9.71 12.81 -11.67
C ASP A 212 8.60 11.95 -11.04
N LEU A 213 8.19 12.29 -9.82
CA LEU A 213 7.27 11.48 -9.01
C LEU A 213 6.08 12.33 -8.53
N THR A 214 4.88 11.76 -8.59
CA THR A 214 3.68 12.32 -7.95
C THR A 214 3.28 11.46 -6.76
N LEU A 215 3.24 12.04 -5.56
CA LEU A 215 2.79 11.35 -4.35
C LEU A 215 1.28 11.04 -4.43
N LEU A 216 0.95 9.75 -4.37
CA LEU A 216 -0.41 9.23 -4.42
C LEU A 216 -1.00 9.06 -3.01
N GLY A 217 -0.16 8.62 -2.07
CA GLY A 217 -0.55 8.47 -0.68
C GLY A 217 0.62 8.14 0.23
N THR A 218 0.39 8.30 1.54
CA THR A 218 1.37 8.02 2.57
C THR A 218 0.70 7.40 3.79
N ALA A 219 1.45 6.55 4.47
CA ALA A 219 1.04 5.96 5.73
C ALA A 219 2.27 5.70 6.60
N ARG A 220 2.04 5.51 7.89
CA ARG A 220 3.00 4.79 8.74
C ARG A 220 2.61 3.33 8.73
N LEU A 221 3.57 2.46 8.43
CA LEU A 221 3.36 1.02 8.30
C LEU A 221 4.29 0.27 9.25
N PRO A 222 3.87 -0.91 9.75
CA PRO A 222 4.77 -1.77 10.50
C PRO A 222 5.92 -2.27 9.59
N VAL A 223 7.10 -2.51 10.14
CA VAL A 223 8.30 -2.81 9.34
C VAL A 223 8.18 -4.10 8.52
N GLU A 224 7.28 -5.01 8.90
CA GLU A 224 6.95 -6.25 8.19
C GLU A 224 6.49 -6.01 6.74
N VAL A 225 6.04 -4.81 6.39
CA VAL A 225 5.70 -4.48 4.99
C VAL A 225 6.94 -4.42 4.09
N VAL A 226 8.13 -4.20 4.63
CA VAL A 226 9.38 -4.02 3.86
C VAL A 226 9.79 -5.28 3.10
N PRO A 227 9.90 -6.47 3.74
CA PRO A 227 10.16 -7.68 2.99
C PRO A 227 9.05 -8.00 1.97
N GLN A 228 7.81 -7.54 2.21
CA GLN A 228 6.71 -7.69 1.25
C GLN A 228 6.87 -6.76 0.02
N ILE A 229 7.31 -5.51 0.23
CA ILE A 229 7.66 -4.58 -0.85
C ILE A 229 8.77 -5.17 -1.73
N LEU A 230 9.76 -5.83 -1.12
CA LEU A 230 10.89 -6.43 -1.81
C LEU A 230 10.61 -7.81 -2.42
N VAL A 231 9.48 -8.44 -2.07
CA VAL A 231 9.23 -9.87 -2.35
C VAL A 231 10.41 -10.73 -1.84
N PHE A 232 10.90 -10.40 -0.65
CA PHE A 232 12.12 -10.98 -0.11
C PHE A 232 11.91 -12.45 0.26
N SER A 233 12.87 -13.31 -0.11
CA SER A 233 12.77 -14.76 0.07
C SER A 233 12.82 -15.21 1.53
N ALA A 234 13.47 -14.44 2.41
CA ALA A 234 13.59 -14.72 3.84
C ALA A 234 12.96 -13.60 4.69
N PRO A 235 11.64 -13.40 4.62
CA PRO A 235 10.99 -12.22 5.18
C PRO A 235 11.12 -12.12 6.72
N ALA A 236 11.21 -13.26 7.42
CA ALA A 236 11.45 -13.32 8.88
C ALA A 236 12.83 -12.80 9.30
N ASP A 237 13.87 -13.09 8.52
CA ASP A 237 15.23 -12.67 8.85
C ASP A 237 15.40 -11.16 8.70
N MET A 238 14.82 -10.59 7.64
CA MET A 238 14.82 -9.15 7.41
C MET A 238 14.02 -8.40 8.49
N THR A 239 12.82 -8.86 8.82
CA THR A 239 12.01 -8.28 9.91
C THR A 239 12.75 -8.35 11.25
N LYS A 240 13.38 -9.49 11.55
CA LYS A 240 14.17 -9.66 12.78
C LYS A 240 15.34 -8.68 12.85
N PHE A 241 16.07 -8.49 11.75
CA PHE A 241 17.12 -7.49 11.67
C PHE A 241 16.59 -6.10 12.02
N PHE A 242 15.49 -5.67 11.37
CA PHE A 242 14.94 -4.33 11.60
C PHE A 242 14.56 -4.09 13.07
N HIS A 243 13.90 -5.07 13.70
CA HIS A 243 13.58 -4.98 15.12
C HIS A 243 14.83 -4.91 16.00
N GLN A 244 15.90 -5.65 15.65
CA GLN A 244 17.18 -5.60 16.38
C GLN A 244 17.86 -4.23 16.29
N VAL A 245 17.74 -3.53 15.15
CA VAL A 245 18.27 -2.16 14.98
C VAL A 245 17.28 -1.06 15.38
N GLY A 246 16.20 -1.43 16.08
CA GLY A 246 15.24 -0.52 16.70
C GLY A 246 14.21 0.08 15.74
N VAL A 247 13.98 -0.54 14.58
CA VAL A 247 12.97 -0.12 13.61
C VAL A 247 11.73 -1.00 13.77
N SER A 248 10.62 -0.41 14.21
CA SER A 248 9.31 -1.07 14.32
C SER A 248 8.29 -0.58 13.28
N ASP A 249 8.45 0.66 12.81
CA ASP A 249 7.60 1.27 11.80
C ASP A 249 8.42 2.02 10.74
N VAL A 250 7.80 2.24 9.58
CA VAL A 250 8.38 2.97 8.45
C VAL A 250 7.43 4.07 7.99
N VAL A 251 8.03 5.13 7.45
CA VAL A 251 7.31 6.16 6.70
C VAL A 251 7.14 5.66 5.28
N TYR A 252 5.91 5.27 4.93
CA TYR A 252 5.60 4.74 3.62
C TYR A 252 5.10 5.84 2.68
N GLY A 253 5.53 5.77 1.43
CA GLY A 253 5.06 6.60 0.34
C GLY A 253 4.78 5.76 -0.90
N ASP A 254 3.71 6.11 -1.59
CA ASP A 254 3.31 5.54 -2.87
C ASP A 254 3.28 6.66 -3.92
N TYR A 255 3.96 6.46 -5.04
CA TYR A 255 4.13 7.47 -6.07
C TYR A 255 3.88 6.89 -7.47
N ALA A 256 3.31 7.70 -8.35
CA ALA A 256 3.34 7.44 -9.78
C ALA A 256 4.61 8.04 -10.40
N VAL A 257 5.19 7.35 -11.38
CA VAL A 257 6.23 7.92 -12.23
C VAL A 257 5.56 8.80 -13.30
N ASN A 258 5.93 10.09 -13.35
CA ASN A 258 5.21 11.07 -14.17
C ASN A 258 5.37 10.85 -15.68
N VAL A 259 6.53 10.34 -16.10
CA VAL A 259 6.82 10.06 -17.52
C VAL A 259 6.22 8.75 -18.01
N ASP A 260 5.76 7.89 -17.09
CA ASP A 260 5.16 6.60 -17.39
C ASP A 260 4.21 6.21 -16.26
N THR A 261 2.94 6.56 -16.44
CA THR A 261 1.94 6.40 -15.38
C THR A 261 1.57 4.95 -15.09
N ARG A 262 2.15 3.98 -15.79
CA ARG A 262 1.99 2.55 -15.48
C ARG A 262 2.97 2.10 -14.40
N MET A 263 3.99 2.90 -14.10
CA MET A 263 5.00 2.59 -13.09
C MET A 263 4.63 3.21 -11.74
N GLU A 264 4.85 2.42 -10.69
CA GLU A 264 4.55 2.74 -9.30
C GLU A 264 5.87 2.66 -8.50
N VAL A 265 6.18 3.70 -7.73
CA VAL A 265 7.31 3.72 -6.80
C VAL A 265 6.78 3.59 -5.38
N LEU A 266 7.20 2.53 -4.70
CA LEU A 266 6.93 2.27 -3.30
C LEU A 266 8.16 2.62 -2.48
N THR A 267 7.98 3.38 -1.40
CA THR A 267 9.10 3.82 -0.57
C THR A 267 8.89 3.48 0.89
N SER A 268 9.98 3.11 1.57
CA SER A 268 10.03 2.99 3.03
C SER A 268 11.16 3.85 3.56
N GLY A 269 10.81 4.87 4.33
CA GLY A 269 11.74 5.70 5.07
C GLY A 269 11.91 5.18 6.50
N PHE A 270 13.16 5.01 6.92
CA PHE A 270 13.57 4.39 8.17
C PHE A 270 14.19 5.41 9.12
N THR A 271 13.93 5.25 10.42
CA THR A 271 14.74 5.87 11.48
C THR A 271 15.29 4.76 12.38
N PHE A 272 16.60 4.55 12.30
CA PHE A 272 17.32 3.56 13.10
C PHE A 272 17.63 4.10 14.50
N ALA A 273 17.78 3.21 15.48
CA ALA A 273 18.18 3.59 16.83
C ALA A 273 19.65 4.06 16.90
N SER A 274 20.51 3.51 16.04
CA SER A 274 21.95 3.83 15.99
C SER A 274 22.29 4.86 14.88
N PRO A 275 23.26 5.77 15.11
CA PRO A 275 23.84 6.63 14.07
C PRO A 275 24.49 5.87 12.90
N THR A 276 24.79 4.58 13.03
CA THR A 276 25.34 3.73 11.97
C THR A 276 24.30 2.80 11.34
N GLY A 277 23.06 2.81 11.82
CA GLY A 277 22.06 1.79 11.49
C GLY A 277 21.72 1.73 9.99
N SER A 278 21.70 2.87 9.28
CA SER A 278 21.46 2.87 7.84
C SER A 278 22.58 2.17 7.05
N LYS A 279 23.83 2.36 7.47
CA LYS A 279 24.99 1.70 6.88
C LYS A 279 24.97 0.20 7.18
N GLU A 280 24.73 -0.18 8.44
CA GLU A 280 24.64 -1.59 8.86
C GLU A 280 23.57 -2.35 8.08
N TRP A 281 22.40 -1.72 7.90
CA TRP A 281 21.31 -2.28 7.08
C TRP A 281 21.72 -2.50 5.62
N ILE A 282 22.30 -1.48 4.98
CA ILE A 282 22.71 -1.59 3.58
C ILE A 282 23.80 -2.65 3.41
N ASP A 283 24.83 -2.63 4.26
CA ASP A 283 25.92 -3.61 4.22
C ASP A 283 25.40 -5.05 4.40
N THR A 284 24.37 -5.24 5.24
CA THR A 284 23.79 -6.56 5.54
C THR A 284 23.01 -7.15 4.38
N PHE A 285 22.18 -6.36 3.68
CA PHE A 285 21.26 -6.88 2.66
C PHE A 285 21.68 -6.63 1.21
N TYR A 286 22.49 -5.60 0.96
CA TYR A 286 22.89 -5.19 -0.39
C TYR A 286 24.41 -5.26 -0.61
N GLY A 287 25.15 -5.66 0.43
CA GLY A 287 26.60 -5.77 0.43
C GLY A 287 27.32 -4.45 0.73
N GLY A 288 28.62 -4.56 1.03
CA GLY A 288 29.50 -3.41 1.25
C GLY A 288 29.79 -2.61 -0.04
N SER A 289 30.77 -1.71 0.02
CA SER A 289 31.09 -0.71 -1.02
C SER A 289 31.33 -1.23 -2.45
N THR A 290 31.43 -2.54 -2.66
CA THR A 290 31.56 -3.17 -3.97
C THR A 290 30.26 -3.22 -4.77
N GLY A 291 29.09 -3.14 -4.11
CA GLY A 291 27.77 -3.12 -4.75
C GLY A 291 27.11 -1.73 -4.79
N LEU A 292 27.78 -0.71 -4.24
CA LEU A 292 27.22 0.63 -4.07
C LEU A 292 27.92 1.63 -4.99
N THR A 293 27.14 2.42 -5.74
CA THR A 293 27.67 3.58 -6.46
C THR A 293 27.42 4.82 -5.61
N GLN A 294 28.50 5.45 -5.14
CA GLN A 294 28.44 6.64 -4.27
C GLN A 294 27.60 6.45 -2.99
N GLY A 295 27.55 5.25 -2.43
CA GLY A 295 26.76 4.93 -1.23
C GLY A 295 25.28 4.67 -1.50
N VAL A 296 24.91 4.42 -2.76
CA VAL A 296 23.56 4.04 -3.19
C VAL A 296 23.61 2.64 -3.78
N TYR A 297 22.76 1.74 -3.26
CA TYR A 297 22.37 0.54 -3.97
C TYR A 297 21.31 0.93 -4.99
N LEU A 298 21.48 0.52 -6.25
CA LEU A 298 20.46 0.62 -7.29
C LEU A 298 20.67 -0.53 -8.26
N ASN A 299 19.68 -1.42 -8.38
CA ASN A 299 19.75 -2.57 -9.27
C ASN A 299 18.37 -2.91 -9.85
N PHE A 300 18.37 -3.61 -10.99
CA PHE A 300 17.19 -4.31 -11.49
C PHE A 300 17.18 -5.75 -10.98
N GLU A 301 16.15 -6.12 -10.22
CA GLU A 301 15.98 -7.45 -9.65
C GLU A 301 15.17 -8.32 -10.62
N SER A 302 15.85 -9.13 -11.43
CA SER A 302 15.20 -9.95 -12.47
C SER A 302 14.15 -10.91 -11.93
N ASP A 303 14.36 -11.46 -10.74
CA ASP A 303 13.46 -12.43 -10.12
C ASP A 303 12.09 -11.84 -9.76
N THR A 304 12.01 -10.52 -9.63
CA THR A 304 10.80 -9.78 -9.26
C THR A 304 10.37 -8.75 -10.31
N GLY A 305 11.19 -8.55 -11.35
CA GLY A 305 10.92 -7.61 -12.43
C GLY A 305 10.84 -6.15 -11.99
N GLN A 306 11.60 -5.74 -10.96
CA GLN A 306 11.51 -4.40 -10.37
C GLN A 306 12.88 -3.75 -10.16
N TYR A 307 12.92 -2.42 -10.13
CA TYR A 307 14.12 -1.70 -9.70
C TYR A 307 14.08 -1.48 -8.19
N VAL A 308 15.20 -1.76 -7.52
CA VAL A 308 15.36 -1.54 -6.09
C VAL A 308 16.51 -0.58 -5.85
N ALA A 309 16.28 0.43 -5.01
CA ALA A 309 17.33 1.29 -4.50
C ALA A 309 17.29 1.40 -2.98
N ALA A 310 18.47 1.39 -2.37
CA ALA A 310 18.63 1.60 -0.94
C ALA A 310 19.77 2.59 -0.69
N PHE A 311 19.52 3.59 0.14
CA PHE A 311 20.50 4.59 0.51
C PHE A 311 20.16 5.16 1.88
N GLY A 312 21.11 5.82 2.51
CA GLY A 312 20.89 6.40 3.82
C GLY A 312 22.01 7.32 4.26
N LEU A 313 21.79 7.97 5.38
CA LEU A 313 22.75 8.81 6.05
C LEU A 313 22.51 8.75 7.56
N GLY A 314 23.57 8.47 8.31
CA GLY A 314 23.49 8.38 9.76
C GLY A 314 22.44 7.35 10.20
N ASN A 315 21.48 7.79 11.00
CA ASN A 315 20.37 6.97 11.47
C ASN A 315 19.13 7.00 10.56
N LYS A 316 19.20 7.57 9.35
CA LYS A 316 18.10 7.63 8.39
C LYS A 316 18.39 6.78 7.17
N GLY A 317 17.41 6.02 6.71
CA GLY A 317 17.53 5.23 5.48
C GLY A 317 16.28 5.35 4.62
N VAL A 318 16.42 5.07 3.34
CA VAL A 318 15.33 5.03 2.38
C VAL A 318 15.51 3.79 1.52
N LEU A 319 14.43 3.04 1.40
CA LEU A 319 14.22 2.02 0.38
C LEU A 319 13.26 2.58 -0.67
N MET A 320 13.58 2.40 -1.94
CA MET A 320 12.71 2.67 -3.07
C MET A 320 12.58 1.40 -3.92
N VAL A 321 11.36 1.03 -4.28
CA VAL A 321 11.08 -0.04 -5.23
C VAL A 321 10.20 0.52 -6.32
N CYS A 322 10.65 0.47 -7.57
CA CYS A 322 9.85 0.85 -8.72
C CYS A 322 9.47 -0.36 -9.55
N LYS A 323 8.16 -0.54 -9.77
CA LYS A 323 7.57 -1.70 -10.43
C LYS A 323 6.45 -1.28 -11.39
N SER A 324 6.05 -2.17 -12.29
CA SER A 324 4.81 -1.97 -13.03
C SER A 324 3.62 -2.15 -12.09
N SER A 325 2.63 -1.27 -12.21
CA SER A 325 1.33 -1.43 -11.57
C SER A 325 0.42 -2.41 -12.35
N ALA A 326 0.82 -2.81 -13.56
CA ALA A 326 0.14 -3.84 -14.32
C ALA A 326 0.66 -5.23 -13.93
N SER A 327 -0.27 -6.17 -13.72
CA SER A 327 0.08 -7.55 -13.37
C SER A 327 0.82 -8.23 -14.53
N GLY A 328 1.92 -8.92 -14.22
CA GLY A 328 2.73 -9.65 -15.20
C GLY A 328 3.65 -8.78 -16.07
N GLU A 329 3.76 -7.49 -15.77
CA GLU A 329 4.65 -6.57 -16.46
C GLU A 329 5.84 -6.19 -15.56
N GLU A 330 7.04 -6.19 -16.13
CA GLU A 330 8.26 -5.75 -15.46
C GLU A 330 8.40 -4.23 -15.50
N ALA A 331 9.19 -3.68 -14.58
CA ALA A 331 9.50 -2.26 -14.52
C ALA A 331 10.25 -1.79 -15.78
N GLY A 332 9.76 -0.71 -16.40
CA GLY A 332 10.42 -0.08 -17.53
C GLY A 332 11.62 0.80 -17.13
N ARG A 333 12.43 1.23 -18.12
CA ARG A 333 13.55 2.17 -17.93
C ARG A 333 13.13 3.54 -17.36
N SER A 334 11.84 3.87 -17.46
CA SER A 334 11.22 5.04 -16.81
C SER A 334 11.40 5.00 -15.29
N CYS A 335 11.31 3.82 -14.67
CA CYS A 335 11.60 3.60 -13.25
C CYS A 335 13.03 3.99 -12.88
N GLU A 336 14.01 3.36 -13.53
CA GLU A 336 15.44 3.61 -13.28
C GLU A 336 15.78 5.10 -13.42
N SER A 337 15.31 5.71 -14.51
CA SER A 337 15.56 7.11 -14.83
C SER A 337 14.99 8.05 -13.76
N ALA A 338 13.78 7.79 -13.28
CA ALA A 338 13.16 8.57 -12.22
C ALA A 338 13.91 8.41 -10.88
N MET A 339 14.27 7.17 -10.53
CA MET A 339 15.02 6.88 -9.29
C MET A 339 16.39 7.56 -9.29
N VAL A 340 17.16 7.44 -10.38
CA VAL A 340 18.48 8.09 -10.51
C VAL A 340 18.40 9.61 -10.34
N ARG A 341 17.32 10.26 -10.80
CA ARG A 341 17.14 11.71 -10.65
C ARG A 341 16.66 12.13 -9.27
N VAL A 342 15.84 11.32 -8.62
CA VAL A 342 15.26 11.64 -7.31
C VAL A 342 16.25 11.39 -6.16
N ILE A 343 17.03 10.31 -6.23
CA ILE A 343 17.91 9.87 -5.14
C ILE A 343 18.90 10.97 -4.69
N PRO A 344 19.60 11.70 -5.57
CA PRO A 344 20.52 12.75 -5.14
C PRO A 344 19.85 13.84 -4.30
N GLY A 345 18.70 14.36 -4.77
CA GLY A 345 17.93 15.37 -4.04
C GLY A 345 17.41 14.86 -2.70
N TRP A 346 17.00 13.59 -2.65
CA TRP A 346 16.55 12.98 -1.40
C TRP A 346 17.70 12.80 -0.41
N ARG A 347 18.88 12.36 -0.87
CA ARG A 347 20.06 12.27 -0.01
C ARG A 347 20.45 13.61 0.60
N LEU A 348 20.39 14.69 -0.17
CA LEU A 348 20.58 16.05 0.36
C LEU A 348 19.54 16.39 1.43
N ALA A 349 18.26 16.05 1.19
CA ALA A 349 17.19 16.28 2.18
C ALA A 349 17.38 15.48 3.47
N LEU A 350 18.01 14.30 3.44
CA LEU A 350 18.38 13.53 4.63
C LEU A 350 19.58 14.11 5.40
N GLY A 351 20.19 15.20 4.90
CA GLY A 351 21.37 15.83 5.47
C GLY A 351 22.68 15.48 4.78
N GLY A 352 22.62 14.84 3.59
CA GLY A 352 23.79 14.50 2.80
C GLY A 352 24.45 15.73 2.19
N ALA A 353 25.77 15.74 2.13
CA ALA A 353 26.58 16.69 1.36
C ALA A 353 27.10 16.00 0.10
#